data_AF-A0A3D1P871-F1
#
_entry.id   AF-A0A3D1P871-F1
#
_cell.length_a   1.000
_cell.length_b   1.000
_cell.length_c   1.000
_cell.angle_alpha   90.00
_cell.angle_beta   90.00
_cell.angle_gamma   90.00
#
_symmetry.space_group_name_H-M   'P 1'
#
loop_
_entity.id
_entity.type
_entity.pdbx_description
1 polymer ?
#
loop_
_entity_poly.entity_id
_entity_poly.type
_entity_poly.pdbx_seq_one_letter_code
_entity_poly.pdbx_strand_id
1 'polypeptide(L)'
;MNSILEHKILSHFPNVAFNVVAIAASMGGIKAISEVLSALPSDFPAAIAIVQHMHPYSRSYMAEILSTRTALRVKQAESGELLRPGTVYIAAPNKHLVVNPNGTLFLSDAAKVNFVRPSANLL
;
A
#
# COMPACT_ATOMS: atom_id res chain seq x y z
N MET A 1 7.99 34.23 10.50
CA MET A 1 7.42 33.78 9.21
C MET A 1 7.48 32.26 9.18
N ASN A 2 6.46 31.61 9.76
CA ASN A 2 6.36 30.15 9.74
C ASN A 2 5.58 29.73 8.49
N SER A 3 6.28 29.15 7.51
CA SER A 3 5.66 28.44 6.41
C SER A 3 5.16 27.10 6.96
N ILE A 4 3.87 27.04 7.23
CA ILE A 4 3.16 25.78 7.42
C ILE A 4 3.18 25.11 6.05
N LEU A 5 3.82 23.94 5.99
CA LEU A 5 3.82 23.08 4.81
C LEU A 5 2.35 22.77 4.48
N GLU A 6 1.82 23.35 3.42
CA GLU A 6 0.54 22.93 2.88
C GLU A 6 0.66 21.47 2.45
N HIS A 7 -0.01 20.58 3.19
CA HIS A 7 -0.29 19.24 2.72
C HIS A 7 -1.15 19.37 1.46
N LYS A 8 -0.52 19.33 0.30
CA LYS A 8 -1.19 19.28 -0.99
C LYS A 8 -1.91 17.94 -1.08
N ILE A 9 -3.14 17.89 -0.59
CA ILE A 9 -4.05 16.76 -0.80
C ILE A 9 -4.24 16.71 -2.32
N LEU A 10 -3.62 15.72 -2.98
CA LEU A 10 -3.93 15.38 -4.36
C LEU A 10 -5.37 14.86 -4.34
N SER A 11 -6.31 15.76 -4.61
CA SER A 11 -7.70 15.56 -4.20
C SER A 11 -8.40 14.47 -4.97
N HIS A 12 -7.97 14.09 -6.17
CA HIS A 12 -8.56 12.98 -6.92
C HIS A 12 -7.54 12.43 -7.91
N PHE A 13 -7.39 11.11 -7.97
CA PHE A 13 -6.87 10.47 -9.17
C PHE A 13 -7.93 10.68 -10.26
N PRO A 14 -7.64 11.38 -11.37
CA PRO A 14 -8.66 11.84 -12.31
C PRO A 14 -9.45 10.71 -12.99
N ASN A 15 -9.02 9.45 -12.81
CA ASN A 15 -9.66 8.25 -13.36
C ASN A 15 -9.95 7.16 -12.31
N VAL A 16 -9.87 7.46 -11.00
CA VAL A 16 -10.24 6.49 -9.95
C VAL A 16 -11.45 7.05 -9.22
N ALA A 17 -12.58 6.37 -9.34
CA ALA A 17 -13.87 6.76 -8.77
C ALA A 17 -13.91 6.66 -7.22
N PHE A 18 -12.77 6.42 -6.57
CA PHE A 18 -12.65 6.14 -5.15
C PHE A 18 -11.28 6.57 -4.62
N ASN A 19 -11.18 6.74 -3.29
CA ASN A 19 -9.95 7.16 -2.62
C ASN A 19 -8.95 6.00 -2.49
N VAL A 20 -7.65 6.33 -2.43
CA VAL A 20 -6.59 5.36 -2.15
C VAL A 20 -5.95 5.72 -0.81
N VAL A 21 -5.81 4.73 0.07
CA VAL A 21 -5.10 4.86 1.35
C VAL A 21 -3.73 4.19 1.20
N ALA A 22 -2.66 4.96 1.33
CA ALA A 22 -1.30 4.45 1.36
C ALA A 22 -0.85 4.23 2.82
N ILE A 23 -0.41 3.01 3.15
CA ILE A 23 0.12 2.68 4.49
C ILE A 23 1.57 2.22 4.33
N ALA A 24 2.46 2.79 5.12
CA ALA A 24 3.85 2.38 5.19
C ALA A 24 4.22 1.98 6.62
N ALA A 25 4.96 0.87 6.77
CA ALA A 25 5.43 0.41 8.07
C ALA A 25 6.79 -0.32 8.01
N SER A 26 7.38 -0.54 9.19
CA SER A 26 8.66 -1.23 9.36
C SER A 26 8.59 -2.16 10.58
N MET A 27 9.51 -2.06 11.55
CA MET A 27 9.47 -2.88 12.76
C MET A 27 8.12 -2.75 13.49
N GLY A 28 7.51 -3.88 13.84
CA GLY A 28 6.17 -3.92 14.47
C GLY A 28 5.00 -3.66 13.51
N GLY A 29 5.27 -3.39 12.23
CA GLY A 29 4.26 -2.96 11.25
C GLY A 29 3.12 -3.96 11.04
N ILE A 30 3.40 -5.27 11.08
CA ILE A 30 2.35 -6.29 10.93
C ILE A 30 1.27 -6.14 12.02
N LYS A 31 1.67 -5.90 13.27
CA LYS A 31 0.72 -5.71 14.38
C LYS A 31 -0.10 -4.43 14.19
N ALA A 32 0.56 -3.32 13.89
CA ALA A 32 -0.09 -2.03 13.69
C ALA A 32 -1.06 -2.04 12.49
N ILE A 33 -0.63 -2.60 11.35
CA ILE A 33 -1.46 -2.75 10.17
C ILE A 33 -2.66 -3.66 10.46
N SER A 34 -2.45 -4.76 11.19
CA SER A 34 -3.54 -5.67 11.58
C SER A 34 -4.60 -4.94 12.40
N GLU A 35 -4.20 -4.10 13.36
CA GLU A 35 -5.11 -3.31 14.19
C GLU A 35 -5.94 -2.35 13.35
N VAL A 36 -5.29 -1.59 12.46
CA VAL A 36 -5.98 -0.68 11.52
C VAL A 36 -6.97 -1.43 10.64
N LEU A 37 -6.53 -2.49 9.95
CA LEU A 37 -7.36 -3.23 9.00
C LEU A 37 -8.52 -3.97 9.67
N SER A 38 -8.36 -4.39 10.94
CA SER A 38 -9.42 -5.09 11.69
C SER A 38 -10.61 -4.22 12.05
N ALA A 39 -10.40 -2.89 12.12
CA ALA A 39 -11.45 -1.93 12.42
C ALA A 39 -12.23 -1.48 11.17
N LEU A 40 -11.79 -1.85 9.97
CA LEU A 40 -12.43 -1.43 8.72
C LEU A 40 -13.58 -2.38 8.33
N PRO A 41 -14.71 -1.83 7.83
CA PRO A 41 -15.84 -2.64 7.40
C PRO A 41 -15.56 -3.34 6.07
N SER A 42 -16.30 -4.41 5.76
CA SER A 42 -16.12 -5.19 4.52
C SER A 42 -16.39 -4.39 3.24
N ASP A 43 -17.19 -3.34 3.31
CA ASP A 43 -17.57 -2.44 2.22
C ASP A 43 -16.76 -1.13 2.22
N PHE A 44 -15.58 -1.13 2.84
CA PHE A 44 -14.72 0.05 2.92
C PHE A 44 -14.52 0.70 1.52
N PRO A 45 -14.85 1.99 1.35
CA PRO A 45 -15.05 2.60 0.02
C PRO A 45 -13.75 2.98 -0.69
N ALA A 46 -12.60 2.55 -0.19
CA ALA A 46 -11.28 2.89 -0.72
C ALA A 46 -10.44 1.64 -0.97
N ALA A 47 -9.46 1.77 -1.87
CA ALA A 47 -8.39 0.77 -1.98
C ALA A 47 -7.27 1.11 -0.98
N ILE A 48 -6.56 0.09 -0.51
CA ILE A 48 -5.46 0.27 0.44
C ILE A 48 -4.19 -0.31 -0.19
N ALA A 49 -3.14 0.49 -0.30
CA ALA A 49 -1.83 0.06 -0.78
C ALA A 49 -0.82 0.08 0.38
N ILE A 50 -0.13 -1.04 0.61
CA ILE A 50 0.71 -1.22 1.78
C ILE A 50 2.15 -1.51 1.38
N VAL A 51 3.07 -0.71 1.90
CA VAL A 51 4.51 -0.98 1.88
C VAL A 51 4.98 -1.33 3.30
N GLN A 52 5.54 -2.52 3.44
CA GLN A 52 6.21 -2.96 4.66
C GLN A 52 7.67 -3.21 4.35
N HIS A 53 8.58 -2.55 5.08
CA HIS A 53 10.00 -2.86 4.98
C HIS A 53 10.23 -4.31 5.44
N MET A 54 10.78 -5.11 4.53
CA MET A 54 11.05 -6.52 4.77
C MET A 54 12.31 -6.95 4.03
N HIS A 55 12.88 -8.08 4.45
CA HIS A 55 14.07 -8.63 3.82
C HIS A 55 13.76 -9.06 2.36
N PRO A 56 14.61 -8.68 1.37
CA PRO A 56 14.26 -8.76 -0.05
C PRO A 56 14.12 -10.18 -0.60
N TYR A 57 14.75 -11.17 0.04
CA TYR A 57 14.71 -12.57 -0.38
C TYR A 57 13.75 -13.43 0.44
N SER A 58 13.03 -12.83 1.39
CA SER A 58 12.08 -13.55 2.22
C SER A 58 10.76 -13.65 1.49
N ARG A 59 10.20 -14.87 1.45
CA ARG A 59 8.80 -15.04 1.09
C ARG A 59 7.94 -14.18 2.03
N SER A 60 7.06 -13.36 1.45
CA SER A 60 6.08 -12.61 2.24
C SER A 60 4.91 -13.52 2.55
N TYR A 61 4.54 -13.60 3.82
CA TYR A 61 3.28 -14.19 4.29
C TYR A 61 2.28 -13.12 4.73
N MET A 62 2.57 -11.84 4.41
CA MET A 62 1.77 -10.73 4.91
C MET A 62 0.34 -10.76 4.40
N ALA A 63 0.14 -11.10 3.12
CA ALA A 63 -1.20 -11.14 2.57
C ALA A 63 -2.04 -12.21 3.30
N GLU A 64 -1.47 -13.39 3.53
CA GLU A 64 -2.10 -14.49 4.27
C GLU A 64 -2.38 -14.10 5.73
N ILE A 65 -1.39 -13.54 6.43
CA ILE A 65 -1.55 -13.11 7.82
C ILE A 65 -2.65 -12.06 7.94
N LEU A 66 -2.61 -11.01 7.12
CA LEU A 66 -3.56 -9.90 7.19
C LEU A 66 -4.96 -10.32 6.73
N SER A 67 -5.07 -11.25 5.77
CA SER A 67 -6.38 -11.82 5.35
C SER A 67 -7.17 -12.43 6.51
N THR A 68 -6.48 -12.94 7.54
CA THR A 68 -7.15 -13.49 8.74
C THR A 68 -7.60 -12.43 9.75
N ARG A 69 -7.28 -11.16 9.52
CA ARG A 69 -7.46 -10.05 10.47
C ARG A 69 -8.43 -8.97 10.00
N THR A 70 -8.94 -9.05 8.78
CA THR A 70 -9.85 -8.06 8.20
C THR A 70 -10.92 -8.73 7.34
N ALA A 71 -12.04 -8.04 7.16
CA ALA A 71 -13.09 -8.46 6.22
C ALA A 71 -12.80 -8.02 4.77
N LEU A 72 -11.75 -7.20 4.57
CA LEU A 72 -11.30 -6.76 3.26
C LEU A 72 -10.58 -7.86 2.49
N ARG A 73 -10.62 -7.80 1.16
CA ARG A 73 -9.81 -8.68 0.32
C ARG A 73 -8.34 -8.26 0.43
N VAL A 74 -7.47 -9.14 0.92
CA VAL A 74 -6.02 -8.87 0.96
C VAL A 74 -5.29 -9.71 -0.07
N LYS A 75 -4.41 -9.09 -0.85
CA LYS A 75 -3.53 -9.80 -1.80
C LYS A 75 -2.19 -9.10 -1.97
N GLN A 76 -1.19 -9.84 -2.45
CA GLN A 76 0.01 -9.20 -2.98
C GLN A 76 -0.35 -8.44 -4.27
N ALA A 77 0.23 -7.26 -4.45
CA ALA A 77 0.05 -6.45 -5.65
C ALA A 77 0.63 -7.14 -6.89
N GLU A 78 -0.02 -6.93 -8.03
CA GLU A 78 0.43 -7.39 -9.35
C GLU A 78 0.54 -6.19 -10.30
N SER A 79 1.60 -6.16 -11.12
CA SER A 79 1.81 -5.07 -12.06
C SER A 79 0.77 -5.10 -13.17
N GLY A 80 0.20 -3.94 -13.50
CA GLY A 80 -0.85 -3.77 -14.50
C GLY A 80 -2.28 -3.96 -13.96
N GLU A 81 -2.44 -4.39 -12.71
CA GLU A 81 -3.78 -4.54 -12.11
C GLU A 81 -4.40 -3.18 -11.77
N LEU A 82 -5.71 -3.04 -11.98
CA LEU A 82 -6.48 -1.89 -11.51
C LEU A 82 -6.83 -2.02 -10.04
N LEU A 83 -6.65 -0.94 -9.28
CA LEU A 83 -7.12 -0.83 -7.92
C LEU A 83 -8.64 -1.06 -7.82
N ARG A 84 -9.09 -1.63 -6.71
CA ARG A 84 -10.50 -1.85 -6.37
C ARG A 84 -10.78 -1.41 -4.93
N PRO A 85 -11.93 -0.76 -4.66
CA PRO A 85 -12.40 -0.54 -3.29
C PRO A 85 -12.49 -1.85 -2.52
N GLY A 86 -12.37 -1.77 -1.20
CA GLY A 86 -12.44 -2.93 -0.32
C GLY A 86 -11.29 -3.93 -0.49
N THR A 87 -10.22 -3.53 -1.19
CA THR A 87 -9.05 -4.39 -1.47
C THR A 87 -7.77 -3.77 -0.91
N VAL A 88 -6.99 -4.62 -0.22
CA VAL A 88 -5.68 -4.32 0.33
C VAL A 88 -4.61 -4.97 -0.55
N TYR A 89 -3.72 -4.15 -1.09
CA TYR A 89 -2.63 -4.53 -1.96
C TYR A 89 -1.30 -4.42 -1.23
N ILE A 90 -0.63 -5.55 -1.02
CA ILE A 90 0.66 -5.61 -0.34
C ILE A 90 1.79 -5.54 -1.38
N ALA A 91 2.73 -4.63 -1.20
CA ALA A 91 3.93 -4.55 -2.04
C ALA A 91 4.68 -5.89 -2.02
N ALA A 92 5.07 -6.38 -3.20
CA ALA A 92 5.88 -7.58 -3.31
C ALA A 92 7.30 -7.34 -2.73
N PRO A 93 7.94 -8.35 -2.10
CA PRO A 93 9.32 -8.24 -1.69
C PRO A 93 10.23 -7.82 -2.85
N ASN A 94 11.21 -6.96 -2.57
CA ASN A 94 12.21 -6.54 -3.55
C ASN A 94 11.64 -5.86 -4.81
N LYS A 95 10.41 -5.33 -4.77
CA LYS A 95 9.83 -4.46 -5.80
C LYS A 95 9.30 -3.18 -5.15
N HIS A 96 9.44 -2.04 -5.82
CA HIS A 96 8.68 -0.85 -5.41
C HIS A 96 7.25 -1.00 -5.91
N LEU A 97 6.27 -0.77 -5.04
CA LEU A 97 4.87 -0.64 -5.43
C LEU A 97 4.61 0.82 -5.76
N VAL A 98 4.07 1.10 -6.94
CA VAL A 98 3.71 2.45 -7.39
C VAL A 98 2.22 2.45 -7.75
N VAL A 99 1.48 3.45 -7.27
CA VAL A 99 0.10 3.70 -7.71
C VAL A 99 0.11 4.75 -8.81
N ASN A 100 -0.21 4.35 -10.04
CA ASN A 100 -0.24 5.27 -11.17
C ASN A 100 -1.47 6.20 -11.13
N PRO A 101 -1.40 7.40 -11.77
CA PRO A 101 -2.52 8.33 -11.87
C PRO A 101 -3.83 7.76 -12.44
N ASN A 102 -3.73 6.69 -13.25
CA ASN A 102 -4.87 5.99 -13.85
C ASN A 102 -5.43 4.84 -12.97
N GLY A 103 -4.96 4.70 -11.73
CA GLY A 103 -5.41 3.65 -10.80
C GLY A 103 -4.80 2.27 -11.03
N THR A 104 -3.83 2.14 -11.95
CA THR A 104 -3.08 0.89 -12.12
C THR A 104 -1.93 0.77 -11.13
N LEU A 105 -1.63 -0.45 -10.71
CA LEU A 105 -0.45 -0.76 -9.91
C LEU A 105 0.74 -1.05 -10.83
N PHE A 106 1.92 -0.57 -10.46
CA PHE A 106 3.16 -0.92 -11.14
C PHE A 106 4.19 -1.44 -10.13
N LEU A 107 4.83 -2.56 -10.46
CA LEU A 107 5.92 -3.12 -9.66
C LEU A 107 7.26 -2.77 -10.32
N SER A 108 8.00 -1.86 -9.71
CA SER A 108 9.24 -1.33 -10.26
C SER A 108 10.49 -2.01 -9.68
N ASP A 109 11.44 -2.30 -10.57
CA ASP A 109 12.81 -2.74 -10.26
C ASP A 109 13.81 -1.58 -10.12
N ALA A 110 13.31 -0.35 -10.00
CA ALA A 110 14.17 0.81 -9.75
C ALA A 110 15.11 0.58 -8.55
N ALA A 111 16.22 1.33 -8.56
CA ALA A 111 17.23 1.26 -7.51
C ALA A 111 16.60 1.49 -6.13
N LYS A 112 17.18 0.83 -5.12
CA LYS A 112 16.75 0.98 -3.72
C LYS A 112 16.73 2.45 -3.33
N VAL A 113 15.65 2.90 -2.70
CA VAL A 113 15.53 4.24 -2.12
C VAL A 113 15.77 4.11 -0.62
N ASN A 114 16.70 4.87 -0.06
CA ASN A 114 17.11 4.75 1.35
C ASN A 114 17.48 3.31 1.74
N PHE A 115 18.20 2.61 0.84
CA PHE A 115 18.67 1.22 1.01
C PHE A 115 17.57 0.15 1.11
N VAL A 116 16.30 0.49 0.90
CA VAL A 116 15.15 -0.42 1.00
C VAL A 116 14.39 -0.56 -0.32
N ARG A 117 13.81 -1.74 -0.52
CA ARG A 117 12.87 -2.05 -1.60
C ARG A 117 11.94 -3.20 -1.15
N PRO A 118 10.63 -2.95 -0.95
CA PRO A 118 9.88 -1.72 -1.24
C PRO A 118 10.26 -0.52 -0.35
N SER A 119 10.04 0.69 -0.86
CA SER A 119 10.25 1.96 -0.15
C SER A 119 8.97 2.77 -0.16
N ALA A 120 8.61 3.36 0.98
CA ALA A 120 7.44 4.20 1.12
C ALA A 120 7.47 5.45 0.22
N ASN A 121 8.67 5.93 -0.14
CA ASN A 121 8.82 7.15 -0.95
C ASN A 121 8.42 6.97 -2.42
N LEU A 122 8.27 5.73 -2.88
CA LEU A 122 7.86 5.41 -4.25
C LEU A 122 6.44 4.86 -4.33
N LEU A 123 5.74 4.75 -3.20
CA LEU A 123 4.33 4.37 -3.16
C LEU A 123 3.44 5.51 -3.66
#